data_AF-A0A175ACD0-F1
#
_entry.id   AF-A0A175ACD0-F1
#
_cell.length_a   1.000
_cell.length_b   1.000
_cell.length_c   1.000
_cell.angle_alpha   90.00
_cell.angle_beta   90.00
_cell.angle_gamma   90.00
#
_symmetry.space_group_name_H-M   'P 1'
#
loop_
_entity.id
_entity.type
_entity.pdbx_description
1 polymer ?
#
loop_
_entity_poly.entity_id
_entity_poly.type
_entity_poly.pdbx_seq_one_letter_code
_entity_poly.pdbx_strand_id
1 'polypeptide(L)'
;MAEKEVTLLDVIDRAQLQSLQDAFAKATGMAALATDKSGPVTQLSSPTDFCMNYTRKSSVGCERCNLCDLKGGEQASRTGKPAVYYCHGGLVDFASPIIVNGKQIGSLIGGQVLTEEPDLDKFRAIAKEIDVDPDEYVEAVKKVPIVSEEKVNNAAELLYKMAQALSQVGYEKYRITEEHKEADILFDEVHSDYEDINGNVDDLNSSIEVLSAEFDTLREKASDSAKAVAQTDSILKYIQNVATQMTLLGFNASIEAKHVGEAGAGFNVIAQEVRQLAEQTSNQTRSIEDVLGSVRSSISAIDKEITLAVGKIETNIATVKSLSSKIAQTSEKIDKISKNQN
;
A
#
# COMPACT_ATOMS: atom_id res chain seq x y z
N MET A 1 -2.00 -4.02 -20.03
CA MET A 1 -1.76 -5.48 -20.08
C MET A 1 -3.07 -6.14 -20.44
N ALA A 2 -3.10 -7.16 -21.32
CA ALA A 2 -4.35 -7.85 -21.63
C ALA A 2 -4.86 -8.56 -20.36
N GLU A 3 -6.10 -8.29 -19.96
CA GLU A 3 -6.78 -8.99 -18.86
C GLU A 3 -6.74 -10.51 -19.14
N LYS A 4 -6.10 -11.28 -18.26
CA LYS A 4 -6.11 -12.74 -18.35
C LYS A 4 -7.56 -13.20 -18.17
N GLU A 5 -8.10 -13.94 -19.14
CA GLU A 5 -9.47 -14.44 -19.07
C GLU A 5 -9.60 -15.43 -17.91
N VAL A 6 -10.53 -15.17 -16.99
CA VAL A 6 -10.81 -16.03 -15.82
C VAL A 6 -11.42 -17.34 -16.29
N THR A 7 -10.80 -18.46 -15.94
CA THR A 7 -11.28 -19.79 -16.27
C THR A 7 -12.11 -20.41 -15.14
N LEU A 8 -12.86 -21.48 -15.43
CA LEU A 8 -13.65 -22.18 -14.43
C LEU A 8 -12.82 -22.63 -13.21
N LEU A 9 -11.61 -23.12 -13.47
CA LEU A 9 -10.72 -23.67 -12.44
C LEU A 9 -9.91 -22.61 -11.67
N ASP A 10 -9.84 -21.37 -12.17
CA ASP A 10 -9.28 -20.27 -11.37
C ASP A 10 -10.17 -19.97 -10.16
N VAL A 11 -11.49 -20.11 -10.34
CA VAL A 11 -12.48 -19.70 -9.34
C VAL A 11 -13.12 -20.87 -8.57
N ILE A 12 -13.27 -22.04 -9.17
CA ILE A 12 -13.89 -23.20 -8.51
C ILE A 12 -12.96 -24.41 -8.63
N ASP A 13 -12.72 -25.07 -7.49
CA ASP A 13 -11.86 -26.26 -7.46
C ASP A 13 -12.50 -27.45 -8.20
N ARG A 14 -11.67 -28.21 -8.93
CA ARG A 14 -12.12 -29.37 -9.71
C ARG A 14 -12.76 -30.45 -8.84
N ALA A 15 -12.21 -30.73 -7.66
CA ALA A 15 -12.73 -31.75 -6.76
C ALA A 15 -14.09 -31.32 -6.18
N GLN A 16 -14.27 -30.02 -5.90
CA GLN A 16 -15.59 -29.48 -5.52
C GLN A 16 -16.62 -29.65 -6.64
N LEU A 17 -16.27 -29.31 -7.89
CA LEU A 17 -17.15 -29.51 -9.05
C LEU A 17 -17.54 -30.98 -9.19
N GLN A 18 -16.55 -31.89 -9.14
CA GLN A 18 -16.79 -33.33 -9.25
C GLN A 18 -17.72 -33.83 -8.15
N SER A 19 -17.42 -33.50 -6.88
CA SER A 19 -18.22 -33.94 -5.73
C SER A 19 -19.66 -33.45 -5.80
N LEU A 20 -19.85 -32.20 -6.23
CA LEU A 20 -21.18 -31.60 -6.35
C LEU A 20 -21.99 -32.28 -7.47
N GLN A 21 -21.38 -32.53 -8.62
CA GLN A 21 -22.06 -33.21 -9.72
C GLN A 21 -22.30 -34.69 -9.42
N ASP A 22 -21.40 -35.38 -8.69
CA ASP A 22 -21.60 -36.77 -8.25
C ASP A 22 -22.83 -36.87 -7.33
N ALA A 23 -22.98 -35.92 -6.40
CA ALA A 23 -24.14 -35.85 -5.53
C ALA A 23 -25.43 -35.61 -6.32
N PHE A 24 -25.41 -34.71 -7.30
CA PHE A 24 -26.55 -34.49 -8.20
C PHE A 24 -26.91 -35.74 -9.00
N ALA A 25 -25.92 -36.39 -9.60
CA ALA A 25 -26.12 -37.57 -10.43
C ALA A 25 -26.72 -38.73 -9.61
N LYS A 26 -26.20 -38.94 -8.40
CA LYS A 26 -26.72 -39.95 -7.47
C LYS A 26 -28.14 -39.63 -7.00
N ALA A 27 -28.48 -38.36 -6.78
CA ALA A 27 -29.80 -37.95 -6.30
C ALA A 27 -30.88 -38.01 -7.38
N THR A 28 -30.55 -37.62 -8.61
CA THR A 28 -31.51 -37.54 -9.72
C THR A 28 -31.61 -38.85 -10.52
N GLY A 29 -30.52 -39.63 -10.52
CA GLY A 29 -30.32 -40.78 -11.40
C GLY A 29 -29.95 -40.39 -12.83
N MET A 30 -29.58 -39.13 -13.07
CA MET A 30 -29.18 -38.60 -14.38
C MET A 30 -27.68 -38.42 -14.43
N ALA A 31 -27.09 -38.49 -15.63
CA ALA A 31 -25.68 -38.17 -15.78
C ALA A 31 -25.43 -36.70 -15.49
N ALA A 32 -24.20 -36.35 -15.12
CA ALA A 32 -23.77 -34.96 -14.98
C ALA A 32 -22.31 -34.74 -15.43
N LEU A 33 -22.01 -33.50 -15.84
CA LEU A 33 -20.70 -33.04 -16.31
C LEU A 33 -20.50 -31.55 -16.05
N ALA A 34 -19.30 -31.13 -15.69
CA ALA A 34 -18.87 -29.75 -15.75
C ALA A 34 -17.99 -29.57 -16.99
N THR A 35 -18.25 -28.55 -17.78
CA THR A 35 -17.55 -28.27 -19.04
C THR A 35 -17.24 -26.78 -19.16
N ASP A 36 -16.21 -26.44 -19.91
CA ASP A 36 -15.89 -25.08 -20.32
C ASP A 36 -15.67 -25.00 -21.84
N LYS A 37 -15.14 -23.88 -22.34
CA LYS A 37 -14.87 -23.69 -23.78
C LYS A 37 -13.82 -24.67 -24.33
N SER A 38 -12.97 -25.24 -23.48
CA SER A 38 -11.97 -26.24 -23.83
C SER A 38 -12.50 -27.67 -23.73
N GLY A 39 -13.72 -27.86 -23.23
CA GLY A 39 -14.40 -29.14 -23.12
C GLY A 39 -14.58 -29.61 -21.66
N PRO A 40 -14.69 -30.93 -21.42
CA PRO A 40 -14.96 -31.46 -20.09
C PRO A 40 -13.91 -31.09 -19.05
N VAL A 41 -14.37 -30.51 -17.94
CA VAL A 41 -13.56 -30.13 -16.77
C VAL A 41 -13.65 -31.18 -15.66
N THR A 42 -14.72 -31.97 -15.61
CA THR A 42 -14.86 -33.11 -14.67
C THR A 42 -14.95 -34.43 -15.42
N GLN A 43 -14.85 -35.54 -14.70
CA GLN A 43 -15.21 -36.84 -15.24
C GLN A 43 -16.72 -37.01 -15.18
N LEU A 44 -17.32 -37.66 -16.19
CA LEU A 44 -18.77 -37.86 -16.27
C LEU A 44 -19.28 -38.69 -15.09
N SER A 45 -20.31 -38.19 -14.40
CA SER A 45 -20.93 -38.88 -13.26
C SER A 45 -22.15 -39.66 -13.71
N SER A 46 -22.29 -40.90 -13.24
CA SER A 46 -23.39 -41.83 -13.58
C SER A 46 -23.75 -41.87 -15.08
N PRO A 47 -22.76 -42.02 -15.98
CA PRO A 47 -23.02 -41.97 -17.40
C PRO A 47 -23.76 -43.22 -17.88
N THR A 48 -24.55 -43.11 -18.94
CA THR A 48 -25.21 -44.27 -19.54
C THR A 48 -24.23 -45.08 -20.38
N ASP A 49 -24.44 -46.40 -20.44
CA ASP A 49 -23.70 -47.33 -21.30
C ASP A 49 -23.78 -46.91 -22.78
N PHE A 50 -24.98 -46.52 -23.22
CA PHE A 50 -25.25 -45.97 -24.55
C PHE A 50 -24.35 -44.75 -24.88
N CYS A 51 -24.23 -43.80 -23.96
CA CYS A 51 -23.39 -42.64 -24.19
C CYS A 51 -21.90 -43.00 -24.17
N MET A 52 -21.44 -43.84 -23.25
CA MET A 52 -20.00 -44.09 -23.08
C MET A 52 -19.42 -45.09 -24.06
N ASN A 53 -20.09 -46.22 -24.27
CA ASN A 53 -19.53 -47.33 -25.04
C ASN A 53 -19.89 -47.28 -26.52
N TYR A 54 -20.88 -46.49 -26.89
CA TYR A 54 -21.37 -46.41 -28.27
C TYR A 54 -21.26 -44.99 -28.83
N THR A 55 -21.84 -43.98 -28.18
CA THR A 55 -21.86 -42.60 -28.72
C THR A 55 -20.51 -41.90 -28.60
N ARG A 56 -19.98 -41.74 -27.38
CA ARG A 56 -18.70 -41.03 -27.10
C ARG A 56 -17.46 -41.88 -27.42
N LYS A 57 -17.62 -43.17 -27.70
CA LYS A 57 -16.51 -44.04 -28.14
C LYS A 57 -16.15 -43.79 -29.61
N SER A 58 -17.12 -43.41 -30.44
CA SER A 58 -16.87 -42.93 -31.80
C SER A 58 -16.17 -41.57 -31.75
N SER A 59 -15.20 -41.34 -32.65
CA SER A 59 -14.53 -40.05 -32.79
C SER A 59 -15.53 -38.94 -33.16
N VAL A 60 -16.38 -39.20 -34.17
CA VAL A 60 -17.42 -38.28 -34.65
C VAL A 60 -18.47 -38.06 -33.56
N GLY A 61 -18.89 -39.13 -32.88
CA GLY A 61 -19.88 -39.04 -31.80
C GLY A 61 -19.36 -38.25 -30.59
N CYS A 62 -18.09 -38.44 -30.20
CA CYS A 62 -17.46 -37.69 -29.11
C CYS A 62 -17.36 -36.18 -29.42
N GLU A 63 -16.93 -35.83 -30.63
CA GLU A 63 -16.87 -34.43 -31.07
C GLU A 63 -18.25 -33.77 -31.05
N ARG A 64 -19.26 -34.45 -31.59
CA ARG A 64 -20.66 -33.97 -31.58
C ARG A 64 -21.23 -33.89 -30.16
N CYS A 65 -20.87 -34.80 -29.26
CA CYS A 65 -21.23 -34.73 -27.84
C CYS A 65 -20.72 -33.45 -27.20
N ASN A 66 -19.42 -33.18 -27.31
CA ASN A 66 -18.82 -31.98 -26.71
C ASN A 66 -19.40 -30.69 -27.31
N LEU A 67 -19.73 -30.70 -28.61
CA LEU A 67 -20.39 -29.56 -29.26
C LEU A 67 -21.83 -29.35 -28.76
N CYS A 68 -22.57 -30.43 -28.47
CA CYS A 68 -23.91 -30.31 -27.87
C CYS A 68 -23.83 -29.70 -26.48
N ASP A 69 -22.89 -30.17 -25.65
CA ASP A 69 -22.66 -29.66 -24.29
C ASP A 69 -22.33 -28.15 -24.32
N LEU A 70 -21.44 -27.74 -25.24
CA LEU A 70 -21.08 -26.34 -25.43
C LEU A 70 -22.28 -25.48 -25.86
N LYS A 71 -23.02 -25.90 -26.89
CA LYS A 71 -24.19 -25.17 -27.39
C LYS A 71 -25.31 -25.07 -26.35
N GLY A 72 -25.54 -26.13 -25.59
CA GLY A 72 -26.48 -26.13 -24.46
C GLY A 72 -26.09 -25.08 -23.42
N GLY A 73 -24.81 -25.07 -23.04
CA GLY A 73 -24.24 -24.07 -22.14
C GLY A 73 -24.40 -22.64 -22.64
N GLU A 74 -24.07 -22.38 -23.91
CA GLU A 74 -24.20 -21.04 -24.54
C GLU A 74 -25.67 -20.58 -24.58
N GLN A 75 -26.59 -21.48 -24.92
CA GLN A 75 -28.02 -21.19 -24.91
C GLN A 75 -28.50 -20.82 -23.51
N ALA A 76 -28.06 -21.58 -22.50
CA ALA A 76 -28.45 -21.35 -21.11
C ALA A 76 -27.89 -20.01 -20.60
N SER A 77 -26.65 -19.68 -20.96
CA SER A 77 -26.01 -18.40 -20.68
C SER A 77 -26.75 -17.22 -21.32
N ARG A 78 -27.07 -17.31 -22.62
CA ARG A 78 -27.77 -16.26 -23.36
C ARG A 78 -29.17 -15.98 -22.84
N THR A 79 -29.88 -17.01 -22.38
CA THR A 79 -31.26 -16.91 -21.91
C THR A 79 -31.39 -16.65 -20.41
N GLY A 80 -30.31 -16.83 -19.65
CA GLY A 80 -30.30 -16.73 -18.18
C GLY A 80 -31.13 -17.81 -17.49
N LYS A 81 -31.48 -18.90 -18.17
CA LYS A 81 -32.29 -20.02 -17.68
C LYS A 81 -31.64 -21.35 -18.06
N PRO A 82 -31.93 -22.46 -17.36
CA PRO A 82 -31.47 -23.76 -17.81
C PRO A 82 -32.02 -24.08 -19.21
N ALA A 83 -31.16 -24.61 -20.07
CA ALA A 83 -31.52 -25.01 -21.43
C ALA A 83 -31.73 -26.52 -21.47
N VAL A 84 -32.96 -26.99 -21.69
CA VAL A 84 -33.27 -28.39 -21.96
C VAL A 84 -33.29 -28.60 -23.47
N TYR A 85 -32.61 -29.64 -23.96
CA TYR A 85 -32.44 -29.89 -25.39
C TYR A 85 -32.30 -31.38 -25.68
N TYR A 86 -32.55 -31.76 -26.93
CA TYR A 86 -32.18 -33.08 -27.44
C TYR A 86 -30.72 -33.02 -27.92
N CYS A 87 -29.87 -33.90 -27.41
CA CYS A 87 -28.51 -34.04 -27.90
C CYS A 87 -28.50 -34.71 -29.28
N HIS A 88 -27.36 -34.65 -29.98
CA HIS A 88 -27.24 -35.27 -31.31
C HIS A 88 -27.48 -36.80 -31.29
N GLY A 89 -27.24 -37.44 -30.15
CA GLY A 89 -27.51 -38.86 -29.92
C GLY A 89 -28.99 -39.19 -29.73
N GLY A 90 -29.87 -38.20 -29.69
CA GLY A 90 -31.31 -38.37 -29.54
C GLY A 90 -31.83 -38.42 -28.09
N LEU A 91 -30.94 -38.33 -27.10
CA LEU A 91 -31.31 -38.24 -25.68
C LEU A 91 -31.62 -36.81 -25.27
N VAL A 92 -32.28 -36.65 -24.13
CA VAL A 92 -32.53 -35.35 -23.50
C VAL A 92 -31.39 -35.02 -22.54
N ASP A 93 -30.79 -33.87 -22.78
CA ASP A 93 -29.79 -33.24 -21.93
C ASP A 93 -30.26 -31.83 -21.53
N PHE A 94 -29.62 -31.28 -20.52
CA PHE A 94 -29.84 -29.91 -20.09
C PHE A 94 -28.57 -29.27 -19.57
N ALA A 95 -28.46 -27.96 -19.73
CA ALA A 95 -27.30 -27.19 -19.36
C ALA A 95 -27.68 -26.00 -18.46
N SER A 96 -26.81 -25.69 -17.51
CA SER A 96 -26.89 -24.53 -16.64
C SER A 96 -25.56 -23.78 -16.67
N PRO A 97 -25.55 -22.46 -16.92
CA PRO A 97 -24.32 -21.72 -17.11
C PRO A 97 -23.69 -21.38 -15.76
N ILE A 98 -22.36 -21.40 -15.68
CA ILE A 98 -21.58 -20.83 -14.58
C ILE A 98 -21.01 -19.50 -15.08
N ILE A 99 -21.41 -18.40 -14.43
CA ILE A 99 -21.11 -17.03 -14.86
C ILE A 99 -20.39 -16.30 -13.74
N VAL A 100 -19.24 -15.70 -14.05
CA VAL A 100 -18.50 -14.85 -13.14
C VAL A 100 -18.23 -13.51 -13.83
N ASN A 101 -18.55 -12.41 -13.13
CA ASN A 101 -18.37 -11.04 -13.64
C ASN A 101 -19.00 -10.84 -15.04
N GLY A 102 -20.22 -11.36 -15.24
CA GLY A 102 -20.95 -11.26 -16.51
C GLY A 102 -20.42 -12.13 -17.67
N LYS A 103 -19.33 -12.90 -17.46
CA LYS A 103 -18.76 -13.81 -18.46
C LYS A 103 -19.08 -15.26 -18.10
N GLN A 104 -19.49 -16.05 -19.08
CA GLN A 104 -19.62 -17.49 -18.91
C GLN A 104 -18.25 -18.14 -18.88
N ILE A 105 -17.93 -18.76 -17.75
CA ILE A 105 -16.65 -19.45 -17.53
C ILE A 105 -16.79 -20.97 -17.66
N GLY A 106 -18.03 -21.49 -17.64
CA GLY A 106 -18.33 -22.90 -17.84
C GLY A 106 -19.82 -23.20 -17.78
N SER A 107 -20.18 -24.48 -17.78
CA SER A 107 -21.55 -24.96 -17.61
C SER A 107 -21.57 -26.28 -16.86
N LEU A 108 -22.64 -26.49 -16.10
CA LEU A 108 -23.03 -27.82 -15.64
C LEU A 108 -24.03 -28.41 -16.64
N ILE A 109 -23.76 -29.63 -17.08
CA ILE A 109 -24.60 -30.43 -17.96
C ILE A 109 -25.19 -31.56 -17.12
N GLY A 110 -26.45 -31.88 -17.36
CA GLY A 110 -27.10 -33.08 -16.84
C GLY A 110 -27.97 -33.74 -17.91
N GLY A 111 -28.34 -34.99 -17.71
CA GLY A 111 -29.27 -35.68 -18.62
C GLY A 111 -28.89 -37.13 -18.90
N GLN A 112 -28.72 -37.45 -20.18
CA GLN A 112 -28.59 -38.80 -20.73
C GLN A 112 -29.81 -39.68 -20.42
N VAL A 113 -30.99 -39.14 -20.68
CA VAL A 113 -32.26 -39.81 -20.43
C VAL A 113 -33.18 -39.68 -21.64
N LEU A 114 -34.20 -40.53 -21.69
CA LEU A 114 -35.32 -40.42 -22.61
C LEU A 114 -36.54 -39.89 -21.88
N THR A 115 -37.42 -39.19 -22.60
CA THR A 115 -38.74 -38.75 -22.07
C THR A 115 -39.90 -39.62 -22.55
N GLU A 116 -39.66 -40.42 -23.59
CA GLU A 116 -40.60 -41.33 -24.22
C GLU A 116 -39.85 -42.54 -24.81
N GLU A 117 -40.58 -43.56 -25.26
CA GLU A 117 -40.00 -44.74 -25.91
C GLU A 117 -39.23 -44.32 -27.19
N PRO A 118 -38.00 -44.83 -27.41
CA PRO A 118 -37.16 -44.38 -28.50
C PRO A 118 -37.66 -44.89 -29.87
N ASP A 119 -37.68 -44.00 -30.87
CA ASP A 119 -37.87 -44.39 -32.27
C ASP A 119 -36.62 -45.11 -32.80
N LEU A 120 -36.68 -46.45 -32.84
CA LEU A 120 -35.53 -47.26 -33.19
C LEU A 120 -34.97 -46.98 -34.59
N ASP A 121 -35.80 -46.56 -35.55
CA ASP A 121 -35.33 -46.25 -36.89
C ASP A 121 -34.55 -44.94 -36.94
N LYS A 122 -34.97 -43.95 -36.13
CA LYS A 122 -34.20 -42.72 -35.90
C LYS A 122 -32.84 -43.04 -35.26
N PHE A 123 -32.79 -43.90 -34.24
CA PHE A 123 -31.52 -44.27 -33.59
C PHE A 123 -30.60 -45.08 -34.52
N ARG A 124 -31.13 -45.94 -35.42
CA ARG A 124 -30.32 -46.58 -36.47
C ARG A 124 -29.71 -45.59 -37.44
N ALA A 125 -30.44 -44.53 -37.79
CA ALA A 125 -29.92 -43.47 -38.65
C ALA A 125 -28.78 -42.69 -37.97
N ILE A 126 -28.98 -42.30 -36.70
CA ILE A 126 -27.94 -41.64 -35.88
C ILE A 126 -26.68 -42.51 -35.80
N ALA A 127 -26.81 -43.81 -35.53
CA ALA A 127 -25.68 -44.74 -35.45
C ALA A 127 -24.82 -44.73 -36.72
N LYS A 128 -25.46 -44.73 -37.90
CA LYS A 128 -24.77 -44.64 -39.20
C LYS A 128 -24.03 -43.32 -39.38
N GLU A 129 -24.59 -42.21 -38.91
CA GLU A 129 -23.94 -40.89 -39.01
C GLU A 129 -22.68 -40.76 -38.16
N ILE A 130 -22.59 -41.52 -37.07
CA ILE A 130 -21.45 -41.52 -36.16
C ILE A 130 -20.55 -42.77 -36.31
N ASP A 131 -20.75 -43.57 -37.36
CA ASP A 131 -19.97 -44.78 -37.65
C ASP A 131 -19.97 -45.83 -36.52
N VAL A 132 -21.17 -46.14 -36.01
CA VAL A 132 -21.40 -47.16 -34.97
C VAL A 132 -22.39 -48.21 -35.51
N ASP A 133 -22.23 -49.47 -35.09
CA ASP A 133 -23.13 -50.55 -35.48
C ASP A 133 -24.60 -50.22 -35.10
N PRO A 134 -25.53 -50.14 -36.08
CA PRO A 134 -26.89 -49.70 -35.82
C PRO A 134 -27.70 -50.61 -34.89
N ASP A 135 -27.45 -51.91 -34.92
CA ASP A 135 -28.21 -52.87 -34.12
C ASP A 135 -27.70 -52.87 -32.68
N GLU A 136 -26.38 -52.83 -32.48
CA GLU A 136 -25.81 -52.65 -31.13
C GLU A 136 -26.22 -51.30 -30.51
N TYR A 137 -26.28 -50.22 -31.31
CA TYR A 137 -26.69 -48.89 -30.86
C TYR A 137 -28.15 -48.88 -30.36
N VAL A 138 -29.04 -49.56 -31.08
CA VAL A 138 -30.45 -49.71 -30.71
C VAL A 138 -30.62 -50.58 -29.46
N GLU A 139 -29.86 -51.66 -29.32
CA GLU A 139 -29.92 -52.47 -28.09
C GLU A 139 -29.39 -51.70 -26.86
N ALA A 140 -28.43 -50.80 -27.07
CA ALA A 140 -27.94 -49.93 -26.02
C ALA A 140 -28.95 -48.84 -25.63
N VAL A 141 -29.64 -48.21 -26.59
CA VAL A 141 -30.61 -47.13 -26.27
C VAL A 141 -31.82 -47.65 -25.49
N LYS A 142 -32.25 -48.90 -25.73
CA LYS A 142 -33.34 -49.54 -24.96
C LYS A 142 -33.07 -49.64 -23.46
N LYS A 143 -31.80 -49.55 -23.04
CA LYS A 143 -31.38 -49.59 -21.63
C LYS A 143 -31.29 -48.19 -21.00
N VAL A 144 -31.46 -47.13 -21.78
CA VAL A 144 -31.42 -45.75 -21.28
C VAL A 144 -32.67 -45.49 -20.42
N PRO A 145 -32.53 -44.88 -19.23
CA PRO A 145 -33.68 -44.57 -18.39
C PRO A 145 -34.69 -43.64 -19.08
N ILE A 146 -35.97 -44.02 -19.06
CA ILE A 146 -37.08 -43.16 -19.45
C ILE A 146 -37.61 -42.45 -18.20
N VAL A 147 -37.68 -41.12 -18.24
CA VAL A 147 -38.11 -40.25 -17.14
C VAL A 147 -39.17 -39.27 -17.63
N SER A 148 -40.06 -38.80 -16.77
CA SER A 148 -41.03 -37.77 -17.19
C SER A 148 -40.34 -36.43 -17.49
N GLU A 149 -40.91 -35.65 -18.41
CA GLU A 149 -40.46 -34.27 -18.68
C GLU A 149 -40.45 -33.41 -17.41
N GLU A 150 -41.42 -33.60 -16.51
CA GLU A 150 -41.46 -32.94 -15.20
C GLU A 150 -40.20 -33.23 -14.38
N LYS A 151 -39.74 -34.50 -14.35
CA LYS A 151 -38.52 -34.88 -13.64
C LYS A 151 -37.27 -34.26 -14.27
N VAL A 152 -37.21 -34.18 -15.61
CA VAL A 152 -36.12 -33.49 -16.33
C VAL A 152 -36.09 -32.01 -15.97
N ASN A 153 -37.23 -31.33 -16.01
CA ASN A 153 -37.32 -29.92 -15.68
C ASN A 153 -36.94 -29.63 -14.22
N ASN A 154 -37.40 -30.46 -13.28
CA ASN A 154 -37.03 -30.33 -11.87
C ASN A 154 -35.52 -30.56 -11.64
N ALA A 155 -34.93 -31.53 -12.35
CA ALA A 155 -33.48 -31.78 -12.30
C ALA A 155 -32.69 -30.62 -12.92
N ALA A 156 -33.16 -30.06 -14.03
CA ALA A 156 -32.57 -28.89 -14.69
C ALA A 156 -32.64 -27.65 -13.79
N GLU A 157 -33.75 -27.42 -13.09
CA GLU A 157 -33.88 -26.34 -12.12
C GLU A 157 -32.94 -26.52 -10.92
N LEU A 158 -32.84 -27.73 -10.38
CA LEU A 158 -31.89 -28.03 -9.31
C LEU A 158 -30.44 -27.74 -9.75
N LEU A 159 -30.04 -28.25 -10.92
CA LEU A 159 -28.70 -28.03 -11.47
C LEU A 159 -28.43 -26.54 -11.72
N TYR A 160 -29.46 -25.80 -12.14
CA TYR A 160 -29.38 -24.35 -12.31
C TYR A 160 -29.16 -23.62 -10.98
N LYS A 161 -29.89 -23.97 -9.93
CA LYS A 161 -29.66 -23.40 -8.58
C LYS A 161 -28.24 -23.69 -8.08
N MET A 162 -27.73 -24.89 -8.35
CA MET A 162 -26.36 -25.27 -8.02
C MET A 162 -25.34 -24.43 -8.81
N ALA A 163 -25.54 -24.27 -10.12
CA ALA A 163 -24.70 -23.43 -10.96
C ALA A 163 -24.73 -21.94 -10.54
N GLN A 164 -25.88 -21.43 -10.08
CA GLN A 164 -26.00 -20.08 -9.52
C GLN A 164 -25.19 -19.93 -8.23
N ALA A 165 -25.29 -20.89 -7.30
CA ALA A 165 -24.51 -20.87 -6.07
C ALA A 165 -23.00 -20.93 -6.35
N LEU A 166 -22.57 -21.78 -7.29
CA LEU A 166 -21.19 -21.85 -7.76
C LEU A 166 -20.74 -20.53 -8.41
N SER A 167 -21.58 -19.91 -9.23
CA SER A 167 -21.32 -18.62 -9.85
C SER A 167 -21.09 -17.53 -8.80
N GLN A 168 -21.90 -17.51 -7.74
CA GLN A 168 -21.74 -16.56 -6.63
C GLN A 168 -20.43 -16.79 -5.87
N VAL A 169 -20.12 -18.04 -5.48
CA VAL A 169 -18.87 -18.38 -4.80
C VAL A 169 -17.66 -18.05 -5.68
N GLY A 170 -17.73 -18.37 -6.98
CA GLY A 170 -16.67 -18.06 -7.92
C GLY A 170 -16.45 -16.56 -8.11
N TYR A 171 -17.53 -15.76 -8.12
CA TYR A 171 -17.44 -14.31 -8.18
C TYR A 171 -16.84 -13.71 -6.92
N GLU A 172 -17.25 -14.18 -5.73
CA GLU A 172 -16.67 -13.76 -4.46
C GLU A 172 -15.17 -14.08 -4.38
N LYS A 173 -14.76 -15.29 -4.79
CA LYS A 173 -13.34 -15.67 -4.84
C LYS A 173 -12.56 -14.80 -5.84
N TYR A 174 -13.13 -14.55 -7.02
CA TYR A 174 -12.51 -13.65 -8.01
C TYR A 174 -12.30 -12.25 -7.43
N ARG A 175 -13.33 -11.65 -6.83
CA ARG A 175 -13.25 -10.31 -6.21
C ARG A 175 -12.19 -10.28 -5.12
N ILE A 176 -12.21 -11.23 -4.18
CA ILE A 176 -11.22 -11.32 -3.10
C ILE A 176 -9.79 -11.44 -3.65
N THR A 177 -9.60 -12.23 -4.72
CA THR A 177 -8.28 -12.39 -5.34
C THR A 177 -7.77 -11.09 -5.97
N GLU A 178 -8.64 -10.33 -6.64
CA GLU A 178 -8.27 -9.03 -7.20
C GLU A 178 -8.00 -8.00 -6.10
N GLU A 179 -8.85 -7.93 -5.06
CA GLU A 179 -8.64 -7.05 -3.90
C GLU A 179 -7.32 -7.39 -3.17
N HIS A 180 -6.96 -8.67 -3.08
CA HIS A 180 -5.68 -9.10 -2.51
C HIS A 180 -4.48 -8.61 -3.33
N LYS A 181 -4.54 -8.68 -4.67
CA LYS A 181 -3.45 -8.17 -5.52
C LYS A 181 -3.26 -6.66 -5.36
N GLU A 182 -4.36 -5.90 -5.29
CA GLU A 182 -4.29 -4.47 -5.02
C GLU A 182 -3.70 -4.19 -3.63
N ALA A 183 -4.09 -4.97 -2.63
CA ALA A 183 -3.53 -4.87 -1.29
C ALA A 183 -2.02 -5.16 -1.27
N ASP A 184 -1.54 -6.16 -2.01
CA ASP A 184 -0.11 -6.49 -2.09
C ASP A 184 0.72 -5.34 -2.66
N ILE A 185 0.23 -4.69 -3.74
CA ILE A 185 0.88 -3.50 -4.32
C ILE A 185 0.94 -2.36 -3.29
N LEU A 186 -0.17 -2.09 -2.60
CA LEU A 186 -0.22 -1.08 -1.55
C LEU A 186 0.71 -1.40 -0.38
N PHE A 187 0.90 -2.68 -0.03
CA PHE A 187 1.84 -3.09 1.01
C PHE A 187 3.28 -2.83 0.61
N ASP A 188 3.66 -3.10 -0.63
CA ASP A 188 5.01 -2.82 -1.14
C ASP A 188 5.29 -1.30 -1.14
N GLU A 189 4.32 -0.48 -1.56
CA GLU A 189 4.43 0.99 -1.48
C GLU A 189 4.61 1.48 -0.04
N VAL A 190 3.77 0.97 0.89
CA VAL A 190 3.89 1.31 2.32
C VAL A 190 5.24 0.86 2.87
N HIS A 191 5.75 -0.32 2.49
CA HIS A 191 7.06 -0.79 2.95
C HIS A 191 8.18 0.16 2.51
N SER A 192 8.18 0.57 1.24
CA SER A 192 9.14 1.56 0.70
C SER A 192 9.05 2.90 1.45
N ASP A 193 7.85 3.42 1.67
CA ASP A 193 7.64 4.67 2.42
C ASP A 193 8.19 4.57 3.86
N TYR A 194 8.08 3.39 4.49
CA TYR A 194 8.63 3.16 5.83
C TYR A 194 10.16 3.13 5.85
N GLU A 195 10.80 2.57 4.82
CA GLU A 195 12.27 2.63 4.69
C GLU A 195 12.76 4.08 4.53
N ASP A 196 12.08 4.86 3.69
CA ASP A 196 12.38 6.29 3.50
C ASP A 196 12.17 7.11 4.79
N ILE A 197 11.09 6.85 5.53
CA ILE A 197 10.85 7.47 6.84
C ILE A 197 11.97 7.12 7.82
N ASN A 198 12.44 5.87 7.82
CA ASN A 198 13.51 5.44 8.70
C ASN A 198 14.83 6.16 8.38
N GLY A 199 15.18 6.29 7.09
CA GLY A 199 16.33 7.08 6.65
C GLY A 199 16.24 8.55 7.06
N ASN A 200 15.07 9.18 6.86
CA ASN A 200 14.85 10.56 7.28
C ASN A 200 14.98 10.77 8.80
N VAL A 201 14.64 9.76 9.61
CA VAL A 201 14.79 9.81 11.07
C VAL A 201 16.25 9.73 11.49
N ASP A 202 17.05 8.93 10.80
CA ASP A 202 18.50 8.86 11.02
C ASP A 202 19.19 10.18 10.62
N ASP A 203 18.80 10.77 9.49
CA ASP A 203 19.26 12.09 9.05
C ASP A 203 18.88 13.19 10.06
N LEU A 204 17.66 13.14 10.59
CA LEU A 204 17.19 14.08 11.61
C LEU A 204 17.99 13.95 12.92
N ASN A 205 18.31 12.73 13.34
CA ASN A 205 19.17 12.48 14.50
C ASN A 205 20.56 13.11 14.30
N SER A 206 21.19 12.86 13.15
CA SER A 206 22.52 13.43 12.85
C SER A 206 22.48 14.97 12.80
N SER A 207 21.41 15.55 12.25
CA SER A 207 21.22 17.00 12.20
C SER A 207 21.07 17.60 13.60
N ILE A 208 20.40 16.90 14.52
CA ILE A 208 20.27 17.31 15.92
C ILE A 208 21.62 17.29 16.64
N GLU A 209 22.45 16.27 16.41
CA GLU A 209 23.79 16.18 17.00
C GLU A 209 24.68 17.33 16.54
N VAL A 210 24.67 17.63 15.23
CA VAL A 210 25.40 18.77 14.66
C VAL A 210 24.92 20.09 15.26
N LEU A 211 23.60 20.29 15.33
CA LEU A 211 23.03 21.51 15.89
C LEU A 211 23.38 21.69 17.37
N SER A 212 23.40 20.60 18.16
CA SER A 212 23.83 20.64 19.56
C SER A 212 25.28 21.13 19.68
N ALA A 213 26.19 20.60 18.84
CA ALA A 213 27.59 21.00 18.83
C ALA A 213 27.78 22.47 18.39
N GLU A 214 26.96 22.95 17.45
CA GLU A 214 26.96 24.35 17.02
C GLU A 214 26.55 25.30 18.16
N PHE A 215 25.52 24.94 18.95
CA PHE A 215 25.11 25.74 20.10
C PHE A 215 26.13 25.74 21.23
N ASP A 216 26.82 24.63 21.49
CA ASP A 216 27.92 24.58 22.45
C ASP A 216 29.06 25.51 22.03
N THR A 217 29.42 25.50 20.75
CA THR A 217 30.41 26.41 20.17
C THR A 217 29.97 27.87 20.29
N LEU A 218 28.70 28.16 20.00
CA LEU A 218 28.14 29.50 20.09
C LEU A 218 28.15 30.02 21.54
N ARG A 219 27.87 29.14 22.51
CA ARG A 219 27.94 29.44 23.93
C ARG A 219 29.36 29.80 24.37
N GLU A 220 30.35 29.06 23.90
CA GLU A 220 31.77 29.38 24.16
C GLU A 220 32.13 30.76 23.61
N LYS A 221 31.76 31.06 22.36
CA LYS A 221 32.01 32.38 21.73
C LYS A 221 31.31 33.54 22.44
N ALA A 222 30.07 33.33 22.92
CA ALA A 222 29.35 34.31 23.72
C ALA A 222 30.06 34.57 25.07
N SER A 223 30.50 33.51 25.74
CA SER A 223 31.29 33.59 26.98
C SER A 223 32.60 34.35 26.77
N ASP A 224 33.34 34.07 25.69
CA ASP A 224 34.60 34.77 25.41
C ASP A 224 34.38 36.25 25.06
N SER A 225 33.30 36.56 24.35
CA SER A 225 32.88 37.95 24.11
C SER A 225 32.55 38.66 25.42
N ALA A 226 31.87 37.98 26.36
CA ALA A 226 31.57 38.54 27.68
C ALA A 226 32.85 38.86 28.48
N LYS A 227 33.86 37.98 28.43
CA LYS A 227 35.17 38.21 29.06
C LYS A 227 35.90 39.40 28.42
N ALA A 228 35.88 39.52 27.09
CA ALA A 228 36.51 40.63 26.38
C ALA A 228 35.86 41.99 26.73
N VAL A 229 34.52 42.03 26.83
CA VAL A 229 33.81 43.23 27.31
C VAL A 229 34.21 43.57 28.74
N ALA A 230 34.30 42.59 29.64
CA ALA A 230 34.73 42.82 31.04
C ALA A 230 36.18 43.32 31.14
N GLN A 231 37.08 42.83 30.28
CA GLN A 231 38.44 43.35 30.19
C GLN A 231 38.44 44.79 29.68
N THR A 232 37.63 45.11 28.68
CA THR A 232 37.56 46.47 28.13
C THR A 232 37.02 47.46 29.18
N ASP A 233 36.05 47.05 30.01
CA ASP A 233 35.53 47.84 31.13
C ASP A 233 36.66 48.21 32.13
N SER A 234 37.59 47.28 32.40
CA SER A 234 38.76 47.57 33.26
C SER A 234 39.73 48.58 32.63
N ILE A 235 39.91 48.54 31.30
CA ILE A 235 40.76 49.48 30.57
C ILE A 235 40.13 50.88 30.57
N LEU A 236 38.82 51.00 30.36
CA LEU A 236 38.13 52.29 30.41
C LEU A 236 38.20 52.94 31.79
N LYS A 237 38.04 52.16 32.88
CA LYS A 237 38.25 52.67 34.25
C LYS A 237 39.66 53.20 34.45
N TYR A 238 40.67 52.54 33.89
CA TYR A 238 42.04 53.03 33.93
C TYR A 238 42.21 54.35 33.16
N ILE A 239 41.67 54.44 31.93
CA ILE A 239 41.72 55.67 31.11
C ILE A 239 40.99 56.82 31.82
N GLN A 240 39.84 56.55 32.44
CA GLN A 240 39.08 57.52 33.21
C GLN A 240 39.88 58.07 34.40
N ASN A 241 40.62 57.19 35.10
CA ASN A 241 41.54 57.59 36.17
C ASN A 241 42.69 58.46 35.64
N VAL A 242 43.28 58.10 34.49
CA VAL A 242 44.33 58.91 33.83
C VAL A 242 43.80 60.29 33.45
N ALA A 243 42.63 60.38 32.83
CA ALA A 243 42.00 61.66 32.49
C ALA A 243 41.72 62.53 33.74
N THR A 244 41.31 61.90 34.84
CA THR A 244 41.13 62.60 36.13
C THR A 244 42.45 63.15 36.67
N GLN A 245 43.54 62.37 36.60
CA GLN A 245 44.88 62.82 36.98
C GLN A 245 45.40 63.93 36.08
N MET A 246 45.20 63.83 34.76
CA MET A 246 45.56 64.89 33.80
C MET A 246 44.84 66.20 34.11
N THR A 247 43.57 66.14 34.51
CA THR A 247 42.79 67.31 34.93
C THR A 247 43.42 67.99 36.15
N LEU A 248 43.84 67.21 37.15
CA LEU A 248 44.53 67.71 38.35
C LEU A 248 45.91 68.31 38.01
N LEU A 249 46.68 67.65 37.15
CA LEU A 249 47.98 68.14 36.67
C LEU A 249 47.85 69.47 35.94
N GLY A 250 46.92 69.56 34.98
CA GLY A 250 46.63 70.81 34.26
C GLY A 250 46.11 71.90 35.18
N PHE A 251 45.33 71.56 36.20
CA PHE A 251 44.88 72.52 37.22
C PHE A 251 46.05 73.08 38.04
N ASN A 252 46.92 72.23 38.57
CA ASN A 252 48.10 72.64 39.32
C ASN A 252 49.06 73.48 38.47
N ALA A 253 49.28 73.07 37.21
CA ALA A 253 50.10 73.83 36.27
C ALA A 253 49.52 75.22 35.94
N SER A 254 48.20 75.33 35.83
CA SER A 254 47.51 76.63 35.62
C SER A 254 47.63 77.55 36.84
N ILE A 255 47.60 77.01 38.06
CA ILE A 255 47.85 77.77 39.28
C ILE A 255 49.28 78.31 39.29
N GLU A 256 50.26 77.44 39.04
CA GLU A 256 51.68 77.82 39.05
C GLU A 256 51.97 78.85 37.96
N ALA A 257 51.42 78.67 36.76
CA ALA A 257 51.54 79.62 35.66
C ALA A 257 50.96 81.01 35.98
N LYS A 258 49.86 81.09 36.75
CA LYS A 258 49.35 82.37 37.26
C LYS A 258 50.24 82.99 38.34
N HIS A 259 50.94 82.16 39.12
CA HIS A 259 51.84 82.61 40.19
C HIS A 259 53.05 83.37 39.65
N VAL A 260 53.57 82.97 38.48
CA VAL A 260 54.73 83.62 37.81
C VAL A 260 54.36 84.88 37.00
N GLY A 261 53.09 85.29 37.00
CA GLY A 261 52.63 86.51 36.32
C GLY A 261 52.76 86.47 34.79
N GLU A 262 53.24 87.55 34.15
CA GLU A 262 53.36 87.67 32.69
C GLU A 262 54.23 86.57 32.05
N ALA A 263 55.30 86.13 32.73
CA ALA A 263 56.19 85.08 32.23
C ALA A 263 55.51 83.70 32.13
N GLY A 264 54.44 83.46 32.90
CA GLY A 264 53.69 82.21 32.93
C GLY A 264 52.52 82.16 31.94
N ALA A 265 52.22 83.24 31.22
CA ALA A 265 51.04 83.33 30.35
C ALA A 265 50.97 82.20 29.31
N GLY A 266 52.10 81.87 28.65
CA GLY A 266 52.18 80.77 27.70
C GLY A 266 51.97 79.39 28.32
N PHE A 267 52.51 79.15 29.53
CA PHE A 267 52.30 77.91 30.27
C PHE A 267 50.84 77.75 30.73
N ASN A 268 50.16 78.84 31.06
CA ASN A 268 48.75 78.80 31.42
C ASN A 268 47.86 78.37 30.25
N VAL A 269 48.19 78.75 29.01
CA VAL A 269 47.48 78.29 27.81
C VAL A 269 47.64 76.77 27.63
N ILE A 270 48.86 76.26 27.76
CA ILE A 270 49.13 74.81 27.69
C ILE A 270 48.37 74.05 28.79
N ALA A 271 48.36 74.58 30.01
CA ALA A 271 47.66 73.98 31.13
C ALA A 271 46.13 73.92 30.92
N GLN A 272 45.54 74.94 30.26
CA GLN A 272 44.13 74.92 29.85
C GLN A 272 43.87 73.87 28.75
N GLU A 273 44.74 73.76 27.76
CA GLU A 273 44.64 72.76 26.69
C GLU A 273 44.70 71.33 27.25
N VAL A 274 45.59 71.06 28.21
CA VAL A 274 45.69 69.76 28.90
C VAL A 274 44.40 69.41 29.64
N ARG A 275 43.77 70.39 30.31
CA ARG A 275 42.47 70.18 30.98
C ARG A 275 41.36 69.90 29.98
N GLN A 276 41.32 70.64 28.88
CA GLN A 276 40.32 70.44 27.83
C GLN A 276 40.47 69.05 27.18
N LEU A 277 41.70 68.61 26.92
CA LEU A 277 41.98 67.28 26.40
C LEU A 277 41.55 66.19 27.38
N ALA A 278 41.84 66.36 28.68
CA ALA A 278 41.41 65.43 29.73
C ALA A 278 39.88 65.31 29.84
N GLU A 279 39.16 66.44 29.76
CA GLU A 279 37.70 66.46 29.73
C GLU A 279 37.15 65.75 28.49
N GLN A 280 37.73 66.00 27.31
CA GLN A 280 37.38 65.29 26.08
C GLN A 280 37.63 63.78 26.19
N THR A 281 38.77 63.35 26.75
CA THR A 281 39.06 61.93 27.00
C THR A 281 38.03 61.30 27.94
N SER A 282 37.65 62.00 29.01
CA SER A 282 36.65 61.51 29.97
C SER A 282 35.24 61.38 29.35
N ASN A 283 34.88 62.31 28.47
CA ASN A 283 33.61 62.24 27.73
C ASN A 283 33.62 61.12 26.69
N GLN A 284 34.72 60.93 25.95
CA GLN A 284 34.85 59.81 25.00
C GLN A 284 34.83 58.46 25.70
N THR A 285 35.48 58.33 26.85
CA THR A 285 35.49 57.10 27.66
C THR A 285 34.07 56.73 28.09
N ARG A 286 33.26 57.69 28.55
CA ARG A 286 31.84 57.48 28.88
C ARG A 286 31.02 57.03 27.67
N SER A 287 31.20 57.63 26.50
CA SER A 287 30.53 57.17 25.28
C SER A 287 30.88 55.71 24.93
N ILE A 288 32.12 55.28 25.17
CA ILE A 288 32.51 53.87 24.96
C ILE A 288 31.87 52.96 26.02
N GLU A 289 31.78 53.40 27.29
CA GLU A 289 31.08 52.67 28.35
C GLU A 289 29.61 52.40 27.97
N ASP A 290 28.90 53.39 27.43
CA ASP A 290 27.51 53.24 26.97
C ASP A 290 27.38 52.20 25.84
N VAL A 291 28.31 52.22 24.87
CA VAL A 291 28.37 51.24 23.78
C VAL A 291 28.63 49.84 24.33
N LEU A 292 29.58 49.68 25.26
CA LEU A 292 29.86 48.39 25.90
C LEU A 292 28.69 47.88 26.74
N GLY A 293 27.94 48.76 27.39
CA GLY A 293 26.71 48.41 28.10
C GLY A 293 25.67 47.80 27.15
N SER A 294 25.55 48.35 25.95
CA SER A 294 24.69 47.82 24.89
C SER A 294 25.19 46.45 24.41
N VAL A 295 26.50 46.30 24.14
CA VAL A 295 27.10 45.02 23.73
C VAL A 295 26.91 43.94 24.81
N ARG A 296 27.09 44.27 26.09
CA ARG A 296 26.86 43.37 27.21
C ARG A 296 25.41 42.89 27.28
N SER A 297 24.47 43.80 27.05
CA SER A 297 23.04 43.48 27.02
C SER A 297 22.73 42.51 25.86
N SER A 298 23.31 42.74 24.68
CA SER A 298 23.19 41.83 23.53
C SER A 298 23.78 40.44 23.82
N ILE A 299 24.95 40.35 24.45
CA ILE A 299 25.55 39.06 24.83
C ILE A 299 24.65 38.31 25.83
N SER A 300 24.07 39.02 26.81
CA SER A 300 23.13 38.40 27.76
C SER A 300 21.85 37.91 27.07
N ALA A 301 21.38 38.59 26.04
CA ALA A 301 20.25 38.14 25.24
C ALA A 301 20.60 36.88 24.44
N ILE A 302 21.78 36.84 23.82
CA ILE A 302 22.30 35.67 23.10
C ILE A 302 22.38 34.44 24.03
N ASP A 303 22.93 34.58 25.24
CA ASP A 303 23.03 33.46 26.20
C ASP A 303 21.65 32.89 26.60
N LYS A 304 20.65 33.77 26.74
CA LYS A 304 19.26 33.37 27.00
C LYS A 304 18.66 32.63 25.81
N GLU A 305 18.89 33.09 24.58
CA GLU A 305 18.41 32.42 23.37
C GLU A 305 19.07 31.05 23.16
N ILE A 306 20.38 30.94 23.42
CA ILE A 306 21.11 29.66 23.40
C ILE A 306 20.49 28.68 24.41
N THR A 307 20.24 29.11 25.65
CA THR A 307 19.65 28.26 26.69
C THR A 307 18.28 27.74 26.26
N LEU A 308 17.44 28.60 25.67
CA LEU A 308 16.14 28.20 25.15
C LEU A 308 16.25 27.23 23.95
N ALA A 309 17.23 27.44 23.07
CA ALA A 309 17.46 26.58 21.92
C ALA A 309 17.93 25.17 22.35
N VAL A 310 18.86 25.08 23.29
CA VAL A 310 19.32 23.79 23.85
C VAL A 310 18.16 23.02 24.49
N GLY A 311 17.28 23.66 25.25
CA GLY A 311 16.10 23.00 25.80
C GLY A 311 15.13 22.46 24.74
N LYS A 312 15.00 23.16 23.59
CA LYS A 312 14.23 22.64 22.44
C LYS A 312 14.91 21.45 21.79
N ILE A 313 16.25 21.46 21.69
CA ILE A 313 17.03 20.34 21.17
C ILE A 313 16.82 19.08 22.01
N GLU A 314 16.88 19.20 23.35
CA GLU A 314 16.61 18.07 24.25
C GLU A 314 15.20 17.48 24.04
N THR A 315 14.20 18.35 23.83
CA THR A 315 12.82 17.92 23.54
C THR A 315 12.73 17.21 22.19
N ASN A 316 13.44 17.71 21.17
CA ASN A 316 13.51 17.08 19.86
C ASN A 316 14.16 15.68 19.95
N ILE A 317 15.27 15.53 20.67
CA ILE A 317 15.93 14.23 20.90
C ILE A 317 14.94 13.20 21.47
N ALA A 318 14.17 13.58 22.48
CA ALA A 318 13.15 12.70 23.08
C ALA A 318 12.07 12.30 22.06
N THR A 319 11.65 13.26 21.22
CA THR A 319 10.63 13.05 20.18
C THR A 319 11.13 12.10 19.11
N VAL A 320 12.35 12.30 18.60
CA VAL A 320 12.94 11.43 17.57
C VAL A 320 13.14 10.02 18.09
N LYS A 321 13.63 9.85 19.33
CA LYS A 321 13.75 8.53 19.96
C LYS A 321 12.40 7.79 20.06
N SER A 322 11.33 8.50 20.42
CA SER A 322 9.99 7.91 20.42
C SER A 322 9.52 7.55 19.01
N LEU A 323 9.88 8.34 18.00
CA LEU A 323 9.54 8.09 16.60
C LEU A 323 10.26 6.84 16.07
N SER A 324 11.57 6.72 16.30
CA SER A 324 12.36 5.53 15.94
C SER A 324 11.77 4.25 16.53
N SER A 325 11.34 4.28 17.80
CA SER A 325 10.70 3.12 18.42
C SER A 325 9.36 2.76 17.77
N LYS A 326 8.57 3.74 17.33
CA LYS A 326 7.30 3.47 16.63
C LYS A 326 7.53 2.93 15.22
N ILE A 327 8.52 3.46 14.50
CA ILE A 327 8.91 2.97 13.18
C ILE A 327 9.34 1.51 13.26
N ALA A 328 10.21 1.15 14.21
CA ALA A 328 10.65 -0.23 14.40
C ALA A 328 9.47 -1.19 14.68
N GLN A 329 8.51 -0.77 15.53
CA GLN A 329 7.31 -1.58 15.81
C GLN A 329 6.42 -1.75 14.57
N THR A 330 6.30 -0.73 13.72
CA THR A 330 5.47 -0.85 12.51
C THR A 330 6.17 -1.66 11.43
N SER A 331 7.49 -1.52 11.26
CA SER A 331 8.30 -2.35 10.37
C SER A 331 8.12 -3.85 10.71
N GLU A 332 8.16 -4.23 12.00
CA GLU A 332 7.92 -5.62 12.42
C GLU A 332 6.50 -6.11 12.05
N LYS A 333 5.49 -5.23 12.08
CA LYS A 333 4.12 -5.57 11.66
C LYS A 333 4.01 -5.76 10.16
N ILE A 334 4.67 -4.91 9.37
CA ILE A 334 4.71 -5.03 7.90
C ILE A 334 5.37 -6.36 7.51
N ASP A 335 6.51 -6.70 8.11
CA ASP A 335 7.20 -7.98 7.87
C ASP A 335 6.33 -9.21 8.20
N LYS A 336 5.52 -9.13 9.27
CA LYS A 336 4.59 -10.20 9.63
C LYS A 336 3.47 -10.38 8.60
N ILE A 337 2.98 -9.28 8.03
CA ILE A 337 1.93 -9.33 7.01
C ILE A 337 2.50 -9.93 5.71
N SER A 338 3.66 -9.46 5.27
CA SER A 338 4.34 -9.98 4.08
C SER A 338 4.67 -11.48 4.17
N LYS A 339 5.07 -11.96 5.36
CA LYS A 339 5.31 -13.40 5.59
C LYS A 339 4.07 -14.27 5.64
N ASN A 340 2.89 -13.71 5.94
CA ASN A 340 1.64 -14.46 5.96
C ASN A 340 0.96 -14.53 4.58
N GLN A 341 1.45 -13.75 3.61
CA GLN A 341 0.94 -13.73 2.22
C GLN A 341 1.68 -14.73 1.30
N ASN A 342 2.87 -15.21 1.68
CA ASN A 342 3.65 -16.23 0.97
C ASN A 342 3.43 -17.63 1.57
#